data_AF-A0A832MB18-F1
#
_entry.id   AF-A0A832MB18-F1
#
_cell.length_a   1.000
_cell.length_b   1.000
_cell.length_c   1.000
_cell.angle_alpha   90.00
_cell.angle_beta   90.00
_cell.angle_gamma   90.00
#
_symmetry.space_group_name_H-M   'P 1'
#
loop_
_entity.id
_entity.type
_entity.pdbx_description
1 polymer ?
#
loop_
_entity_poly.entity_id
_entity_poly.type
_entity_poly.pdbx_seq_one_letter_code
_entity_poly.pdbx_strand_id
1 'polypeptide(L)'
;MQTTDGLGDCRGHWCLRGGSNERKSPASPRHSGGNGGGWAGGDRMARKMKAIAATAWSFSEPGDARDWPYDKWFTTHIARRIRYGVVRESIDRAIADMIAGESNPVRAATLKRIAQAGASTMVQFLDAVASLAQSQAFAAKAHLRPAEVVNLLRHIYRRILPQGAQMRLLVADTDTELLAHVATLKKHGLSFSLALLDRARTRSGRAALSKETGLPGPALLDLVRRADLTRLWLMGGGMVRISWALGYPGLRALQHADPDEYYERCVAHYNRINGKPGDLTRANCHSHVARMQRAKLLVEE
;
A
#
# COMPACT_ATOMS: atom_id res chain seq x y z
N MET A 1 12.15 -26.96 26.74
CA MET A 1 12.07 -25.50 26.52
C MET A 1 11.42 -25.27 25.16
N GLN A 2 10.12 -24.96 25.15
CA GLN A 2 9.38 -24.61 23.92
C GLN A 2 9.33 -23.09 23.83
N THR A 3 9.94 -22.52 22.80
CA THR A 3 9.78 -21.11 22.42
C THR A 3 8.58 -21.02 21.51
N THR A 4 7.47 -20.48 22.02
CA THR A 4 6.30 -20.12 21.22
C THR A 4 6.52 -18.74 20.59
N ASP A 5 6.89 -18.72 19.31
CA ASP A 5 6.92 -17.49 18.51
C ASP A 5 5.49 -17.03 18.20
N GLY A 6 4.93 -16.26 19.14
CA GLY A 6 3.66 -15.56 18.99
C GLY A 6 3.80 -14.31 18.12
N LEU A 7 3.75 -14.46 16.80
CA LEU A 7 3.50 -13.32 15.89
C LEU A 7 2.03 -12.89 16.03
N GLY A 8 1.78 -11.98 16.98
CA GLY A 8 0.48 -11.37 17.21
C GLY A 8 -0.06 -10.64 15.96
N ASP A 9 -1.35 -10.82 15.69
CA ASP A 9 -2.12 -10.12 14.65
C ASP A 9 -2.20 -8.61 14.96
N CYS A 10 -1.18 -7.84 14.57
CA CYS A 10 -1.14 -6.39 14.72
C CYS A 10 -2.11 -5.71 13.75
N ARG A 11 -3.37 -5.55 14.15
CA ARG A 11 -4.38 -4.73 13.44
C ARG A 11 -4.23 -3.22 13.69
N GLY A 12 -3.05 -2.73 14.05
CA GLY A 12 -2.76 -1.29 14.14
C GLY A 12 -2.56 -0.68 12.75
N HIS A 13 -3.63 -0.09 12.18
CA HIS A 13 -3.54 0.64 10.91
C HIS A 13 -2.92 2.01 11.16
N TRP A 14 -1.63 2.16 10.87
CA TRP A 14 -0.97 3.46 10.66
C TRP A 14 -1.55 4.12 9.41
N CYS A 15 -2.75 4.67 9.53
CA CYS A 15 -3.37 5.48 8.49
C CYS A 15 -3.45 6.90 9.05
N LEU A 16 -2.38 7.66 8.86
CA LEU A 16 -2.37 9.10 9.11
C LEU A 16 -3.43 9.74 8.20
N ARG A 17 -4.66 9.88 8.68
CA ARG A 17 -5.60 10.87 8.15
C ARG A 17 -4.97 12.21 8.48
N GLY A 18 -4.43 12.89 7.46
CA GLY A 18 -4.05 14.29 7.58
C GLY A 18 -5.27 15.08 8.04
N GLY A 19 -5.27 15.51 9.30
CA GLY A 19 -6.32 16.35 9.84
C GLY A 19 -6.20 17.74 9.24
N SER A 20 -7.05 18.05 8.25
CA SER A 20 -7.40 19.42 7.93
C SER A 20 -8.26 19.94 9.09
N ASN A 21 -7.67 20.80 9.92
CA ASN A 21 -8.28 21.33 11.12
C ASN A 21 -9.23 22.49 10.75
N GLU A 22 -10.42 22.19 10.21
CA GLU A 22 -11.50 23.17 10.09
C GLU A 22 -12.31 23.20 11.38
N ARG A 23 -12.05 24.21 12.21
CA ARG A 23 -12.89 24.55 13.37
C ARG A 23 -14.24 25.06 12.87
N LYS A 24 -15.33 24.34 13.14
CA LYS A 24 -16.70 24.88 13.04
C LYS A 24 -17.18 25.30 14.43
N SER A 25 -17.48 26.59 14.58
CA SER A 25 -18.13 27.16 15.77
C SER A 25 -19.59 26.71 15.92
N PRO A 26 -20.18 26.80 17.14
CA PRO A 26 -21.47 26.19 17.47
C PRO A 26 -22.67 27.17 17.49
N ALA A 27 -23.86 26.55 17.61
CA ALA A 27 -25.21 27.09 17.90
C ALA A 27 -26.06 27.48 16.65
N SER A 28 -27.39 27.24 16.57
CA SER A 28 -28.44 27.13 17.61
C SER A 28 -29.74 26.45 17.06
N PRO A 29 -30.93 26.47 17.70
CA PRO A 29 -31.72 25.27 17.99
C PRO A 29 -32.94 24.99 17.08
N ARG A 30 -33.53 23.82 17.37
CA ARG A 30 -34.63 23.10 16.71
C ARG A 30 -35.95 23.87 16.60
N HIS A 31 -36.61 23.73 15.45
CA HIS A 31 -38.07 23.72 15.36
C HIS A 31 -38.56 22.40 14.76
N SER A 32 -39.51 21.82 15.49
CA SER A 32 -40.25 20.59 15.25
C SER A 32 -41.32 20.80 14.18
N GLY A 33 -41.25 20.03 13.11
CA GLY A 33 -42.34 19.85 12.15
C GLY A 33 -42.42 18.37 11.79
N GLY A 34 -43.43 17.69 12.32
CA GLY A 34 -43.70 16.30 12.01
C GLY A 34 -44.08 16.13 10.55
N ASN A 35 -43.55 15.07 9.92
CA ASN A 35 -44.16 14.52 8.72
C ASN A 35 -43.97 13.00 8.73
N GLY A 36 -45.08 12.28 8.87
CA GLY A 36 -45.13 10.82 8.85
C GLY A 36 -44.89 10.32 7.42
N GLY A 37 -43.62 10.22 7.04
CA GLY A 37 -43.20 9.52 5.83
C GLY A 37 -43.19 8.02 6.08
N GLY A 38 -44.16 7.31 5.52
CA GLY A 38 -44.21 5.84 5.51
C GLY A 38 -42.89 5.24 5.02
N TRP A 39 -42.45 4.20 5.73
CA TRP A 39 -41.16 3.54 5.57
C TRP A 39 -41.02 2.81 4.22
N ALA A 40 -40.74 3.55 3.15
CA ALA A 40 -40.29 3.01 1.85
C ALA A 40 -38.81 2.53 1.87
N GLY A 41 -38.24 2.32 3.06
CA GLY A 41 -36.83 1.94 3.25
C GLY A 41 -36.57 0.44 3.07
N GLY A 42 -37.54 -0.42 3.38
CA GLY A 42 -37.37 -1.88 3.34
C GLY A 42 -37.10 -2.41 1.93
N ASP A 43 -37.88 -1.97 0.95
CA ASP A 43 -37.75 -2.40 -0.45
C ASP A 43 -36.51 -1.86 -1.17
N ARG A 44 -36.02 -0.70 -0.75
CA ARG A 44 -34.76 -0.15 -1.27
C ARG A 44 -33.57 -0.95 -0.71
N MET A 45 -33.60 -1.28 0.58
CA MET A 45 -32.57 -2.07 1.23
C MET A 45 -32.56 -3.51 0.71
N ALA A 46 -33.73 -4.13 0.52
CA ALA A 46 -33.85 -5.48 -0.05
C ALA A 46 -33.38 -5.54 -1.51
N ARG A 47 -33.74 -4.57 -2.37
CA ARG A 47 -33.22 -4.50 -3.74
C ARG A 47 -31.71 -4.25 -3.79
N LYS A 48 -31.20 -3.42 -2.88
CA LYS A 48 -29.75 -3.20 -2.73
C LYS A 48 -29.05 -4.47 -2.27
N MET A 49 -29.57 -5.16 -1.26
CA MET A 49 -29.02 -6.43 -0.77
C MET A 49 -29.12 -7.55 -1.81
N LYS A 50 -30.18 -7.59 -2.61
CA LYS A 50 -30.33 -8.53 -3.74
C LYS A 50 -29.35 -8.22 -4.87
N ALA A 51 -29.07 -6.94 -5.15
CA ALA A 51 -28.05 -6.53 -6.11
C ALA A 51 -26.62 -6.80 -5.61
N ILE A 52 -26.37 -6.63 -4.30
CA ILE A 52 -25.10 -6.98 -3.63
C ILE A 52 -24.90 -8.51 -3.64
N ALA A 53 -25.93 -9.28 -3.30
CA ALA A 53 -25.91 -10.74 -3.38
C ALA A 53 -25.75 -11.23 -4.83
N ALA A 54 -26.30 -10.51 -5.81
CA ALA A 54 -26.10 -10.78 -7.24
C ALA A 54 -24.68 -10.39 -7.74
N THR A 55 -23.94 -9.59 -6.97
CA THR A 55 -22.53 -9.22 -7.24
C THR A 55 -21.61 -9.88 -6.22
N ALA A 56 -21.70 -11.21 -6.09
CA ALA A 56 -20.96 -12.05 -5.13
C ALA A 56 -19.41 -11.94 -5.17
N TRP A 57 -18.87 -11.06 -6.01
CA TRP A 57 -17.46 -10.67 -6.09
C TRP A 57 -17.31 -9.16 -5.80
N SER A 58 -17.76 -8.72 -4.62
CA SER A 58 -17.43 -7.40 -4.06
C SER A 58 -16.15 -7.50 -3.21
N PHE A 59 -15.30 -6.47 -3.28
CA PHE A 59 -14.09 -6.38 -2.44
C PHE A 59 -14.34 -5.78 -1.06
N SER A 60 -15.59 -5.41 -0.76
CA SER A 60 -16.00 -4.74 0.46
C SER A 60 -16.82 -5.68 1.34
N GLU A 61 -16.75 -5.51 2.65
CA GLU A 61 -17.63 -6.24 3.54
C GLU A 61 -19.08 -5.72 3.37
N PRO A 62 -20.12 -6.54 3.62
CA PRO A 62 -21.52 -6.09 3.51
C PRO A 62 -21.87 -4.84 4.36
N GLY A 63 -21.04 -4.50 5.35
CA GLY A 63 -21.17 -3.29 6.17
C GLY A 63 -20.37 -2.07 5.66
N ASP A 64 -19.48 -2.24 4.68
CA ASP A 64 -18.73 -1.15 4.08
C ASP A 64 -19.59 -0.41 3.06
N ALA A 65 -19.80 0.90 3.25
CA ALA A 65 -20.67 1.71 2.39
C ALA A 65 -20.24 1.82 0.91
N ARG A 66 -19.14 1.18 0.50
CA ARG A 66 -18.58 1.22 -0.84
C ARG A 66 -18.41 -0.19 -1.39
N ASP A 67 -19.44 -0.78 -1.98
CA ASP A 67 -19.26 -1.98 -2.80
C ASP A 67 -18.54 -1.61 -4.10
N TRP A 68 -17.34 -2.17 -4.31
CA TRP A 68 -16.61 -1.98 -5.56
C TRP A 68 -16.81 -3.19 -6.47
N PRO A 69 -17.25 -2.98 -7.73
CA PRO A 69 -17.22 -4.03 -8.73
C PRO A 69 -15.81 -4.59 -8.89
N TYR A 70 -15.70 -5.91 -9.04
CA TYR A 70 -14.44 -6.63 -9.18
C TYR A 70 -13.49 -5.95 -10.19
N ASP A 71 -13.94 -5.73 -11.42
CA ASP A 71 -13.12 -5.19 -12.50
C ASP A 71 -12.61 -3.78 -12.19
N LYS A 72 -13.47 -2.95 -11.60
CA LYS A 72 -13.11 -1.59 -11.20
C LYS A 72 -12.05 -1.62 -10.11
N TRP A 73 -12.20 -2.49 -9.11
CA TRP A 73 -11.22 -2.65 -8.04
C TRP A 73 -9.90 -3.19 -8.59
N PHE A 74 -9.93 -4.29 -9.34
CA PHE A 74 -8.75 -4.92 -9.92
C PHE A 74 -7.98 -3.94 -10.81
N THR A 75 -8.68 -3.26 -11.72
CA THR A 75 -8.07 -2.27 -12.60
C THR A 75 -7.43 -1.12 -11.81
N THR A 76 -8.15 -0.61 -10.81
CA THR A 76 -7.68 0.54 -10.01
C THR A 76 -6.48 0.21 -9.13
N HIS A 77 -6.45 -1.00 -8.56
CA HIS A 77 -5.53 -1.35 -7.47
C HIS A 77 -4.41 -2.32 -7.88
N ILE A 78 -4.68 -3.25 -8.80
CA ILE A 78 -3.74 -4.27 -9.27
C ILE A 78 -3.17 -3.88 -10.62
N ALA A 79 -4.02 -3.79 -11.66
CA ALA A 79 -3.57 -3.62 -13.05
C ALA A 79 -2.69 -2.37 -13.23
N ARG A 80 -3.09 -1.25 -12.61
CA ARG A 80 -2.31 -0.01 -12.63
C ARG A 80 -0.92 -0.10 -11.99
N ARG A 81 -0.69 -1.05 -11.07
CA ARG A 81 0.61 -1.24 -10.41
C ARG A 81 1.48 -2.22 -11.17
N ILE A 82 0.91 -3.33 -11.64
CA ILE A 82 1.67 -4.36 -12.35
C ILE A 82 2.19 -3.90 -13.72
N ARG A 83 1.76 -2.74 -14.23
CA ARG A 83 2.33 -2.12 -15.43
C ARG A 83 3.77 -1.64 -15.25
N TYR A 84 4.22 -1.44 -14.01
CA TYR A 84 5.59 -0.99 -13.72
C TYR A 84 6.55 -2.17 -13.68
N GLY A 85 7.70 -2.06 -14.33
CA GLY A 85 8.69 -3.13 -14.44
C GLY A 85 9.19 -3.60 -13.08
N VAL A 86 9.50 -2.65 -12.19
CA VAL A 86 9.92 -2.89 -10.80
C VAL A 86 8.87 -3.67 -10.00
N VAL A 87 7.58 -3.45 -10.30
CA VAL A 87 6.50 -4.19 -9.66
C VAL A 87 6.46 -5.61 -10.19
N ARG A 88 6.52 -5.82 -11.52
CA ARG A 88 6.54 -7.16 -12.11
C ARG A 88 7.70 -7.99 -11.58
N GLU A 89 8.91 -7.44 -11.56
CA GLU A 89 10.07 -8.10 -10.96
C GLU A 89 9.89 -8.43 -9.48
N SER A 90 9.23 -7.56 -8.71
CA SER A 90 8.98 -7.78 -7.28
C SER A 90 7.91 -8.83 -6.99
N ILE A 91 6.96 -9.01 -7.92
CA ILE A 91 5.85 -9.95 -7.75
C ILE A 91 6.05 -11.25 -8.52
N ASP A 92 6.95 -11.33 -9.51
CA ASP A 92 7.24 -12.55 -10.27
C ASP A 92 8.04 -13.56 -9.44
N ARG A 93 7.47 -13.89 -8.29
CA ARG A 93 7.89 -14.99 -7.43
C ARG A 93 7.13 -16.23 -7.85
N ALA A 94 7.82 -17.36 -7.76
CA ALA A 94 7.18 -18.65 -7.86
C ALA A 94 6.13 -18.78 -6.76
N ILE A 95 4.97 -19.34 -7.09
CA ILE A 95 3.94 -19.65 -6.09
C ILE A 95 4.46 -20.68 -5.08
N ALA A 96 5.40 -21.54 -5.47
CA ALA A 96 6.11 -22.45 -4.58
C ALA A 96 6.83 -21.72 -3.44
N ASP A 97 7.58 -20.66 -3.74
CA ASP A 97 8.28 -19.85 -2.73
C ASP A 97 7.30 -19.20 -1.76
N MET A 98 6.16 -18.73 -2.28
CA MET A 98 5.10 -18.18 -1.45
C MET A 98 4.47 -19.22 -0.55
N ILE A 99 4.24 -20.45 -1.04
CA ILE A 99 3.73 -21.56 -0.22
C ILE A 99 4.70 -21.86 0.91
N ALA A 100 6.02 -21.91 0.63
CA ALA A 100 7.04 -22.20 1.63
C ALA A 100 7.13 -21.11 2.73
N GLY A 101 6.92 -19.86 2.37
CA GLY A 101 6.95 -18.72 3.30
C GLY A 101 5.61 -18.36 3.96
N GLU A 102 4.50 -19.02 3.61
CA GLU A 102 3.18 -18.65 4.11
C GLU A 102 2.86 -19.33 5.44
N SER A 103 2.72 -18.53 6.50
CA SER A 103 2.37 -19.03 7.83
C SER A 103 0.87 -19.31 8.00
N ASN A 104 0.00 -18.74 7.17
CA ASN A 104 -1.44 -19.02 7.24
C ASN A 104 -1.79 -20.31 6.46
N PRO A 105 -2.23 -21.40 7.12
CA PRO A 105 -2.46 -22.68 6.46
C PRO A 105 -3.58 -22.62 5.42
N VAL A 106 -4.59 -21.78 5.63
CA VAL A 106 -5.68 -21.58 4.67
C VAL A 106 -5.14 -20.94 3.39
N ARG A 107 -4.31 -19.89 3.52
CA ARG A 107 -3.72 -19.23 2.35
C ARG A 107 -2.72 -20.14 1.63
N ALA A 108 -1.92 -20.91 2.36
CA ALA A 108 -1.02 -21.90 1.78
C ALA A 108 -1.78 -22.96 0.96
N ALA A 109 -2.91 -23.46 1.49
CA ALA A 109 -3.78 -24.39 0.76
C ALA A 109 -4.44 -23.76 -0.49
N THR A 110 -4.84 -22.49 -0.42
CA THR A 110 -5.32 -21.73 -1.59
C THR A 110 -4.22 -21.61 -2.65
N LEU A 111 -2.99 -21.24 -2.27
CA LEU A 111 -1.87 -21.13 -3.21
C LEU A 111 -1.51 -22.47 -3.87
N LYS A 112 -1.58 -23.60 -3.13
CA LYS A 112 -1.39 -24.94 -3.70
C LYS A 112 -2.42 -25.26 -4.79
N ARG A 113 -3.70 -24.96 -4.56
CA ARG A 113 -4.77 -25.15 -5.56
C ARG A 113 -4.56 -24.26 -6.80
N ILE A 114 -4.07 -23.04 -6.61
CA ILE A 114 -3.73 -22.13 -7.72
C ILE A 114 -2.59 -22.71 -8.57
N ALA A 115 -1.55 -23.26 -7.93
CA ALA A 115 -0.46 -23.92 -8.63
C ALA A 115 -0.93 -25.15 -9.42
N GLN A 116 -1.77 -25.99 -8.82
CA GLN A 116 -2.39 -27.14 -9.48
C GLN A 116 -3.28 -26.74 -10.66
N ALA A 117 -3.89 -25.55 -10.62
CA ALA A 117 -4.66 -24.99 -11.72
C ALA A 117 -3.79 -24.38 -12.85
N GLY A 118 -2.46 -24.48 -12.77
CA GLY A 118 -1.53 -24.13 -13.84
C GLY A 118 -0.95 -22.71 -13.76
N ALA A 119 -1.14 -21.98 -12.65
CA ALA A 119 -0.41 -20.75 -12.40
C ALA A 119 0.83 -21.06 -11.55
N SER A 120 2.03 -21.03 -12.14
CA SER A 120 3.29 -21.27 -11.43
C SER A 120 3.89 -20.01 -10.83
N THR A 121 3.53 -18.82 -11.35
CA THR A 121 3.96 -17.52 -10.81
C THR A 121 2.77 -16.63 -10.45
N MET A 122 3.03 -15.65 -9.59
CA MET A 122 2.00 -14.66 -9.22
C MET A 122 1.52 -13.84 -10.43
N VAL A 123 2.41 -13.53 -11.38
CA VAL A 123 2.02 -12.78 -12.60
C VAL A 123 1.03 -13.60 -13.40
N GLN A 124 1.29 -14.90 -13.62
CA GLN A 124 0.37 -15.79 -14.31
C GLN A 124 -0.98 -15.90 -13.59
N PHE A 125 -0.98 -15.96 -12.25
CA PHE A 125 -2.23 -15.94 -11.48
C PHE A 125 -3.00 -14.62 -11.69
N LEU A 126 -2.34 -13.47 -11.59
CA LEU A 126 -2.98 -12.16 -11.77
C LEU A 126 -3.53 -11.98 -13.19
N ASP A 127 -2.81 -12.46 -14.22
CA ASP A 127 -3.28 -12.44 -15.60
C ASP A 127 -4.50 -13.36 -15.79
N ALA A 128 -4.50 -14.53 -15.15
CA ALA A 128 -5.62 -15.49 -15.18
C ALA A 128 -6.88 -15.01 -14.45
N VAL A 129 -6.78 -13.95 -13.64
CA VAL A 129 -7.92 -13.35 -12.92
C VAL A 129 -8.12 -11.87 -13.26
N ALA A 130 -7.62 -11.39 -14.40
CA ALA A 130 -7.60 -9.97 -14.73
C ALA A 130 -9.00 -9.33 -14.94
N SER A 131 -10.03 -10.15 -15.13
CA SER A 131 -11.43 -9.74 -15.23
C SER A 131 -12.34 -10.67 -14.42
N LEU A 132 -13.58 -10.25 -14.15
CA LEU A 132 -14.56 -11.07 -13.45
C LEU A 132 -14.77 -12.43 -14.13
N ALA A 133 -14.94 -12.44 -15.45
CA ALA A 133 -15.14 -13.67 -16.22
C ALA A 133 -13.93 -14.61 -16.13
N GLN A 134 -12.71 -14.08 -16.31
CA GLN A 134 -11.48 -14.87 -16.16
C GLN A 134 -11.32 -15.39 -14.74
N SER A 135 -11.60 -14.54 -13.75
CA SER A 135 -11.53 -14.89 -12.33
C SER A 135 -12.51 -15.99 -11.95
N GLN A 136 -13.75 -15.97 -12.47
CA GLN A 136 -14.73 -17.04 -12.29
C GLN A 136 -14.28 -18.35 -12.94
N ALA A 137 -13.82 -18.30 -14.19
CA ALA A 137 -13.32 -19.46 -14.90
C ALA A 137 -12.12 -20.10 -14.19
N PHE A 138 -11.16 -19.28 -13.75
CA PHE A 138 -10.00 -19.73 -13.00
C PHE A 138 -10.39 -20.30 -11.63
N ALA A 139 -11.31 -19.66 -10.90
CA ALA A 139 -11.79 -20.15 -9.62
C ALA A 139 -12.47 -21.52 -9.74
N ALA A 140 -13.29 -21.72 -10.77
CA ALA A 140 -13.90 -23.02 -11.06
C ALA A 140 -12.83 -24.09 -11.32
N LYS A 141 -11.84 -23.78 -12.19
CA LYS A 141 -10.70 -24.67 -12.49
C LYS A 141 -9.89 -25.04 -11.24
N ALA A 142 -9.67 -24.07 -10.35
CA ALA A 142 -8.86 -24.23 -9.15
C ALA A 142 -9.68 -24.73 -7.92
N HIS A 143 -10.98 -25.01 -8.09
CA HIS A 143 -11.90 -25.34 -7.00
C HIS A 143 -11.82 -24.34 -5.83
N LEU A 144 -11.82 -23.04 -6.17
CA LEU A 144 -11.79 -21.93 -5.22
C LEU A 144 -13.17 -21.29 -5.10
N ARG A 145 -13.55 -20.93 -3.87
CA ARG A 145 -14.71 -20.06 -3.66
C ARG A 145 -14.35 -18.62 -4.05
N PRO A 146 -15.31 -17.82 -4.53
CA PRO A 146 -15.12 -16.39 -4.80
C PRO A 146 -14.41 -15.63 -3.67
N ALA A 147 -14.83 -15.87 -2.42
CA ALA A 147 -14.25 -15.23 -1.24
C ALA A 147 -12.76 -15.56 -1.04
N GLU A 148 -12.30 -16.75 -1.45
CA GLU A 148 -10.88 -17.13 -1.34
C GLU A 148 -10.03 -16.35 -2.34
N VAL A 149 -10.52 -16.17 -3.58
CA VAL A 149 -9.84 -15.36 -4.60
C VAL A 149 -9.78 -13.89 -4.17
N VAL A 150 -10.90 -13.33 -3.71
CA VAL A 150 -10.97 -11.95 -3.20
C VAL A 150 -10.03 -11.74 -2.01
N ASN A 151 -10.02 -12.67 -1.04
CA ASN A 151 -9.14 -12.58 0.12
C ASN A 151 -7.66 -12.68 -0.26
N LEU A 152 -7.31 -13.54 -1.21
CA LEU A 152 -5.95 -13.64 -1.71
C LEU A 152 -5.54 -12.37 -2.48
N LEU A 153 -6.39 -11.84 -3.35
CA LEU A 153 -6.13 -10.58 -4.06
C LEU A 153 -5.96 -9.40 -3.10
N ARG A 154 -6.78 -9.33 -2.04
CA ARG A 154 -6.61 -8.34 -0.97
C ARG A 154 -5.28 -8.50 -0.25
N HIS A 155 -4.87 -9.74 0.03
CA HIS A 155 -3.57 -10.03 0.60
C HIS A 155 -2.44 -9.59 -0.34
N ILE A 156 -2.48 -9.97 -1.61
CA ILE A 156 -1.48 -9.58 -2.62
C ILE A 156 -1.39 -8.06 -2.71
N TYR A 157 -2.53 -7.38 -2.91
CA TYR A 157 -2.60 -5.92 -3.01
C TYR A 157 -1.98 -5.21 -1.81
N ARG A 158 -2.32 -5.67 -0.61
CA ARG A 158 -1.84 -5.02 0.60
C ARG A 158 -0.37 -5.40 0.82
N ARG A 159 -0.05 -6.69 0.89
CA ARG A 159 1.17 -7.28 1.50
C ARG A 159 2.31 -7.52 0.51
N ILE A 160 1.99 -7.78 -0.75
CA ILE A 160 2.95 -8.27 -1.74
C ILE A 160 3.26 -7.19 -2.77
N LEU A 161 2.23 -6.53 -3.29
CA LEU A 161 2.39 -5.50 -4.30
C LEU A 161 3.08 -4.28 -3.70
N PRO A 162 4.19 -3.82 -4.30
CA PRO A 162 4.81 -2.58 -3.91
C PRO A 162 3.79 -1.44 -3.89
N GLN A 163 3.79 -0.69 -2.79
CA GLN A 163 3.00 0.52 -2.72
C GLN A 163 3.66 1.61 -3.57
N GLY A 164 2.86 2.58 -3.97
CA GLY A 164 3.39 3.76 -4.63
C GLY A 164 2.61 4.96 -4.17
N ALA A 165 3.30 6.09 -4.15
CA ALA A 165 2.74 7.38 -3.84
C ALA A 165 3.12 8.40 -4.92
N GLN A 166 2.35 9.49 -4.96
CA GLN A 166 2.70 10.67 -5.73
C GLN A 166 3.97 11.29 -5.14
N MET A 167 4.92 11.66 -5.99
CA MET A 167 6.21 12.22 -5.56
C MET A 167 6.05 13.47 -4.69
N ARG A 168 5.02 14.29 -4.97
CA ARG A 168 4.70 15.50 -4.18
C ARG A 168 4.44 15.21 -2.70
N LEU A 169 3.91 14.03 -2.38
CA LEU A 169 3.60 13.63 -1.00
C LEU A 169 4.83 13.13 -0.24
N LEU A 170 5.97 12.94 -0.90
CA LEU A 170 7.20 12.41 -0.30
C LEU A 170 8.15 13.51 0.17
N VAL A 171 7.89 14.75 -0.24
CA VAL A 171 8.70 15.93 0.04
C VAL A 171 7.95 16.82 1.02
N ALA A 172 8.66 17.42 1.98
CA ALA A 172 8.08 18.36 2.93
C ALA A 172 7.61 19.63 2.22
N ASP A 173 6.51 20.23 2.68
CA ASP A 173 5.98 21.46 2.06
C ASP A 173 6.93 22.66 2.18
N THR A 174 7.87 22.60 3.13
CA THR A 174 8.90 23.61 3.36
C THR A 174 10.10 23.49 2.42
N ASP A 175 10.25 22.38 1.70
CA ASP A 175 11.38 22.12 0.81
C ASP A 175 11.04 22.55 -0.63
N THR A 176 11.02 23.87 -0.83
CA THR A 176 10.55 24.48 -2.09
C THR A 176 11.40 24.10 -3.30
N GLU A 177 12.71 23.90 -3.11
CA GLU A 177 13.64 23.47 -4.15
C GLU A 177 13.33 22.05 -4.62
N LEU A 178 13.24 21.08 -3.71
CA LEU A 178 12.94 19.70 -4.08
C LEU A 178 11.53 19.56 -4.66
N LEU A 179 10.59 20.40 -4.24
CA LEU A 179 9.26 20.49 -4.85
C LEU A 179 9.29 20.99 -6.30
N ALA A 180 10.17 21.93 -6.63
CA ALA A 180 10.36 22.37 -8.03
C ALA A 180 10.93 21.21 -8.89
N HIS A 181 11.82 20.39 -8.32
CA HIS A 181 12.31 19.18 -9.00
C HIS A 181 11.19 18.15 -9.23
N VAL A 182 10.32 17.93 -8.23
CA VAL A 182 9.13 17.08 -8.41
C VAL A 182 8.20 17.61 -9.50
N ALA A 183 8.01 18.93 -9.59
CA ALA A 183 7.22 19.54 -10.65
C ALA A 183 7.85 19.30 -12.03
N THR A 184 9.18 19.33 -12.12
CA THR A 184 9.92 18.97 -13.35
C THR A 184 9.70 17.50 -13.71
N LEU A 185 9.88 16.55 -12.78
CA LEU A 185 9.60 15.13 -13.02
C LEU A 185 8.16 14.88 -13.50
N LYS A 186 7.17 15.61 -12.96
CA LYS A 186 5.77 15.52 -13.39
C LYS A 186 5.59 15.85 -14.88
N LYS A 187 6.33 16.85 -15.42
CA LYS A 187 6.29 17.19 -16.85
C LYS A 187 6.78 16.05 -17.75
N HIS A 188 7.65 15.18 -17.23
CA HIS A 188 8.15 13.97 -17.90
C HIS A 188 7.33 12.72 -17.59
N GLY A 189 6.11 12.86 -17.02
CA GLY A 189 5.26 11.72 -16.67
C GLY A 189 5.69 10.94 -15.41
N LEU A 190 6.73 11.39 -14.70
CA LEU A 190 7.31 10.73 -13.52
C LEU A 190 6.73 11.27 -12.20
N SER A 191 5.43 11.56 -12.20
CA SER A 191 4.72 12.09 -11.01
C SER A 191 4.54 11.05 -9.89
N PHE A 192 4.78 9.77 -10.17
CA PHE A 192 4.54 8.65 -9.28
C PHE A 192 5.84 7.87 -9.00
N SER A 193 6.06 7.54 -7.74
CA SER A 193 7.25 6.83 -7.24
C SER A 193 7.64 5.58 -8.02
N LEU A 194 6.69 4.68 -8.31
CA LEU A 194 6.99 3.45 -9.06
C LEU A 194 7.47 3.74 -10.49
N ALA A 195 6.93 4.77 -11.14
CA ALA A 195 7.38 5.20 -12.46
C ALA A 195 8.81 5.77 -12.40
N LEU A 196 9.14 6.50 -11.34
CA LEU A 196 10.49 7.01 -11.12
C LEU A 196 11.48 5.85 -10.87
N LEU A 197 11.11 4.86 -10.06
CA LEU A 197 11.95 3.70 -9.78
C LEU A 197 12.27 2.88 -11.03
N ASP A 198 11.27 2.64 -11.90
CA ASP A 198 11.48 1.93 -13.18
C ASP A 198 12.59 2.58 -14.00
N ARG A 199 12.66 3.91 -13.96
CA ARG A 199 13.54 4.69 -14.82
C ARG A 199 14.88 5.05 -14.19
N ALA A 200 14.93 5.16 -12.87
CA ALA A 200 16.01 5.84 -12.16
C ALA A 200 16.53 5.10 -10.93
N ARG A 201 16.19 3.82 -10.72
CA ARG A 201 16.77 3.03 -9.61
C ARG A 201 18.26 2.72 -9.81
N THR A 202 18.74 2.63 -11.05
CA THR A 202 20.14 2.36 -11.38
C THR A 202 20.94 3.65 -11.54
N ARG A 203 22.26 3.59 -11.37
CA ARG A 203 23.15 4.75 -11.56
C ARG A 203 23.09 5.28 -12.99
N SER A 204 23.09 4.39 -13.98
CA SER A 204 22.97 4.75 -15.40
C SER A 204 21.62 5.38 -15.73
N GLY A 205 20.53 4.84 -15.18
CA GLY A 205 19.17 5.38 -15.33
C GLY A 205 19.05 6.79 -14.76
N ARG A 206 19.64 7.05 -13.58
CA ARG A 206 19.70 8.40 -13.00
C ARG A 206 20.52 9.36 -13.86
N ALA A 207 21.68 8.94 -14.36
CA ALA A 207 22.50 9.79 -15.22
C ALA A 207 21.76 10.20 -16.51
N ALA A 208 21.08 9.24 -17.15
CA ALA A 208 20.27 9.50 -18.33
C ALA A 208 19.09 10.45 -18.02
N LEU A 209 18.39 10.22 -16.91
CA LEU A 209 17.25 11.06 -16.52
C LEU A 209 17.69 12.47 -16.08
N SER A 210 18.82 12.60 -15.41
CA SER A 210 19.42 13.90 -15.07
C SER A 210 19.77 14.69 -16.33
N LYS A 211 20.38 14.06 -17.33
CA LYS A 211 20.66 14.69 -18.64
C LYS A 211 19.37 15.14 -19.35
N GLU A 212 18.31 14.35 -19.31
CA GLU A 212 17.03 14.69 -19.95
C GLU A 212 16.29 15.83 -19.25
N THR A 213 16.27 15.82 -17.92
CA THR A 213 15.43 16.73 -17.13
C THR A 213 16.17 17.99 -16.66
N GLY A 214 17.51 17.99 -16.75
CA GLY A 214 18.37 19.02 -16.17
C GLY A 214 18.44 18.95 -14.63
N LEU A 215 17.89 17.91 -13.99
CA LEU A 215 17.89 17.79 -12.53
C LEU A 215 19.29 17.45 -12.00
N PRO A 216 19.73 18.07 -10.89
CA PRO A 216 20.98 17.70 -10.24
C PRO A 216 20.99 16.22 -9.81
N GLY A 217 22.09 15.52 -10.08
CA GLY A 217 22.26 14.11 -9.72
C GLY A 217 21.95 13.80 -8.23
N PRO A 218 22.46 14.59 -7.27
CA PRO A 218 22.16 14.40 -5.84
C PRO A 218 20.67 14.55 -5.50
N ALA A 219 19.99 15.55 -6.07
CA ALA A 219 18.56 15.76 -5.85
C ALA A 219 17.72 14.61 -6.45
N LEU A 220 18.12 14.12 -7.63
CA LEU A 220 17.47 12.96 -8.23
C LEU A 220 17.66 11.69 -7.40
N LEU A 221 18.87 11.47 -6.85
CA LEU A 221 19.13 10.35 -5.94
C LEU A 221 18.27 10.44 -4.68
N ASP A 222 18.11 11.62 -4.07
CA ASP A 222 17.24 11.82 -2.91
C ASP A 222 15.78 11.43 -3.23
N LEU A 223 15.25 11.91 -4.36
CA LEU A 223 13.89 11.58 -4.82
C LEU A 223 13.72 10.08 -5.09
N VAL A 224 14.73 9.43 -5.69
CA VAL A 224 14.72 7.98 -5.94
C VAL A 224 14.75 7.19 -4.63
N ARG A 225 15.55 7.60 -3.63
CA ARG A 225 15.57 6.98 -2.29
C ARG A 225 14.20 7.11 -1.61
N ARG A 226 13.54 8.27 -1.72
CA ARG A 226 12.17 8.48 -1.21
C ARG A 226 11.19 7.54 -1.90
N ALA A 227 11.28 7.44 -3.23
CA ALA A 227 10.43 6.55 -4.01
C ALA A 227 10.63 5.08 -3.59
N ASP A 228 11.86 4.64 -3.34
CA ASP A 228 12.18 3.28 -2.90
C ASP A 228 11.48 2.91 -1.59
N LEU A 229 11.47 3.82 -0.62
CA LEU A 229 10.75 3.59 0.62
C LEU A 229 9.26 3.36 0.40
N THR A 230 8.63 4.10 -0.52
CA THR A 230 7.17 4.00 -0.72
C THR A 230 6.67 2.64 -1.14
N ARG A 231 7.57 1.80 -1.66
CA ARG A 231 7.27 0.45 -2.08
C ARG A 231 6.99 -0.48 -0.90
N LEU A 232 7.52 -0.16 0.27
CA LEU A 232 7.45 -1.00 1.47
C LEU A 232 6.11 -0.84 2.19
N TRP A 233 5.67 -1.93 2.82
CA TRP A 233 4.43 -1.94 3.60
C TRP A 233 4.46 -0.87 4.73
N LEU A 234 3.45 0.00 4.74
CA LEU A 234 3.25 1.15 5.66
C LEU A 234 4.15 2.36 5.40
N MET A 235 4.93 2.38 4.32
CA MET A 235 5.74 3.55 3.97
C MET A 235 4.99 4.52 3.06
N GLY A 236 3.87 5.05 3.54
CA GLY A 236 3.15 6.13 2.85
C GLY A 236 3.94 7.46 2.86
N GLY A 237 3.47 8.46 2.11
CA GLY A 237 4.19 9.74 2.00
C GLY A 237 4.45 10.45 3.34
N GLY A 238 3.51 10.34 4.29
CA GLY A 238 3.73 10.82 5.66
C GLY A 238 4.92 10.14 6.36
N MET A 239 4.99 8.80 6.29
CA MET A 239 6.08 8.03 6.89
C MET A 239 7.42 8.29 6.21
N VAL A 240 7.44 8.42 4.88
CA VAL A 240 8.67 8.77 4.14
C VAL A 240 9.20 10.14 4.60
N ARG A 241 8.34 11.15 4.74
CA ARG A 241 8.77 12.47 5.24
C ARG A 241 9.28 12.40 6.68
N ILE A 242 8.61 11.62 7.53
CA ILE A 242 9.05 11.39 8.90
C ILE A 242 10.43 10.74 8.91
N SER A 243 10.70 9.71 8.11
CA SER A 243 12.03 9.08 8.03
C SER A 243 13.13 10.10 7.71
N TRP A 244 12.90 11.04 6.80
CA TRP A 244 13.85 12.14 6.54
C TRP A 244 13.99 13.08 7.74
N ALA A 245 12.88 13.47 8.38
CA ALA A 245 12.90 14.32 9.57
C ALA A 245 13.59 13.66 10.78
N LEU A 246 13.63 12.33 10.82
CA LEU A 246 14.34 11.53 11.81
C LEU A 246 15.82 11.29 11.46
N GLY A 247 16.29 11.74 10.30
CA GLY A 247 17.67 11.56 9.84
C GLY A 247 17.96 10.19 9.23
N TYR A 248 16.95 9.51 8.68
CA TYR A 248 17.10 8.24 7.97
C TYR A 248 16.77 8.39 6.47
N PRO A 249 17.66 9.01 5.66
CA PRO A 249 17.41 9.29 4.25
C PRO A 249 17.55 8.01 3.40
N GLY A 250 16.46 7.27 3.25
CA GLY A 250 16.36 6.09 2.39
C GLY A 250 16.48 4.76 3.12
N LEU A 251 16.33 3.67 2.37
CA LEU A 251 16.26 2.32 2.94
C LEU A 251 17.58 1.90 3.58
N ARG A 252 18.72 2.22 2.96
CA ARG A 252 20.03 1.90 3.51
C ARG A 252 20.22 2.48 4.92
N ALA A 253 19.81 3.73 5.15
CA ALA A 253 19.88 4.34 6.47
C ALA A 253 18.99 3.61 7.49
N LEU A 254 17.77 3.23 7.10
CA LEU A 254 16.86 2.46 7.96
C LEU A 254 17.35 1.03 8.24
N GLN A 255 18.05 0.40 7.30
CA GLN A 255 18.65 -0.92 7.49
C GLN A 255 19.77 -0.92 8.54
N HIS A 256 20.45 0.21 8.72
CA HIS A 256 21.52 0.34 9.72
C HIS A 256 21.04 1.09 10.98
N ALA A 257 19.75 1.42 11.07
CA ALA A 257 19.20 2.09 12.23
C ALA A 257 19.24 1.18 13.46
N ASP A 258 19.66 1.74 14.59
CA ASP A 258 19.43 1.10 15.88
C ASP A 258 17.94 1.21 16.26
N PRO A 259 17.26 0.10 16.62
CA PRO A 259 15.83 0.12 16.93
C PRO A 259 15.44 1.02 18.10
N ASP A 260 16.29 1.13 19.12
CA ASP A 260 16.02 1.96 20.30
C ASP A 260 16.24 3.43 19.99
N GLU A 261 17.33 3.77 19.31
CA GLU A 261 17.58 5.12 18.81
C GLU A 261 16.45 5.59 17.88
N TYR A 262 16.00 4.73 16.96
CA TYR A 262 14.87 5.03 16.08
C TYR A 262 13.59 5.37 16.86
N TYR A 263 13.27 4.58 17.90
CA TYR A 263 12.13 4.84 18.77
C TYR A 263 12.26 6.19 19.50
N GLU A 264 13.40 6.47 20.12
CA GLU A 264 13.62 7.74 20.84
C GLU A 264 13.50 8.95 19.91
N ARG A 265 14.06 8.86 18.69
CA ARG A 265 13.91 9.90 17.67
C ARG A 265 12.44 10.10 17.27
N CYS A 266 11.66 9.03 17.13
CA CYS A 266 10.23 9.12 16.86
C CYS A 266 9.49 9.83 17.98
N VAL A 267 9.73 9.46 19.24
CA VAL A 267 9.11 10.12 20.41
C VAL A 267 9.47 11.62 20.42
N ALA A 268 10.74 11.95 20.24
CA ALA A 268 11.20 13.34 20.19
C ALA A 268 10.54 14.14 19.06
N HIS A 269 10.40 13.55 17.87
CA HIS A 269 9.70 14.17 16.74
C HIS A 269 8.23 14.46 17.06
N TYR A 270 7.48 13.47 17.57
CA TYR A 270 6.05 13.62 17.84
C TYR A 270 5.75 14.56 19.01
N ASN A 271 6.61 14.61 20.02
CA ASN A 271 6.50 15.59 21.10
C ASN A 271 6.64 17.03 20.58
N ARG A 272 7.46 17.26 19.54
CA ARG A 272 7.64 18.58 18.92
C ARG A 272 6.42 19.03 18.13
N ILE A 273 5.70 18.11 17.50
CA ILE A 273 4.53 18.41 16.65
C ILE A 273 3.20 18.21 17.39
N ASN A 274 3.23 18.18 18.73
CA ASN A 274 2.07 18.13 19.62
C ASN A 274 1.11 16.94 19.41
N GLY A 275 1.66 15.73 19.26
CA GLY A 275 0.82 14.53 19.36
C GLY A 275 1.54 13.23 19.02
N LYS A 276 1.71 12.37 20.03
CA LYS A 276 2.17 10.98 19.84
C LYS A 276 0.98 10.11 19.40
N PRO A 277 1.09 9.36 18.28
CA PRO A 277 0.11 8.34 17.93
C PRO A 277 0.00 7.31 19.06
N GLY A 278 -1.22 6.91 19.42
CA GLY A 278 -1.45 5.93 20.49
C GLY A 278 -0.80 4.57 20.23
N ASP A 279 -0.48 4.26 18.98
CA ASP A 279 0.20 3.04 18.54
C ASP A 279 1.72 3.18 18.37
N LEU A 280 2.32 4.33 18.73
CA LEU A 280 3.78 4.49 18.77
C LEU A 280 4.35 3.83 20.03
N THR A 281 4.61 2.52 19.94
CA THR A 281 5.27 1.74 20.99
C THR A 281 6.69 1.37 20.58
N ARG A 282 7.55 1.08 21.56
CA ARG A 282 8.92 0.57 21.31
C ARG A 282 8.89 -0.71 20.48
N ALA A 283 8.02 -1.65 20.84
CA ALA A 283 7.82 -2.90 20.11
C ALA A 283 7.41 -2.68 18.63
N ASN A 284 6.53 -1.72 18.36
CA ASN A 284 6.13 -1.40 16.99
C ASN A 284 7.28 -0.79 16.18
N CYS A 285 8.11 0.06 16.80
CA CYS A 285 9.30 0.63 16.18
C CYS A 285 10.35 -0.45 15.89
N HIS A 286 10.62 -1.34 16.84
CA HIS A 286 11.51 -2.49 16.65
C HIS A 286 11.05 -3.38 15.50
N SER A 287 9.76 -3.74 15.48
CA SER A 287 9.16 -4.51 14.39
C SER A 287 9.24 -3.78 13.04
N HIS A 288 9.16 -2.45 13.03
CA HIS A 288 9.35 -1.65 11.83
C HIS A 288 10.80 -1.71 11.33
N VAL A 289 11.79 -1.42 12.18
CA VAL A 289 13.21 -1.45 11.82
C VAL A 289 13.64 -2.85 11.37
N ALA A 290 13.23 -3.91 12.08
CA ALA A 290 13.51 -5.29 11.69
C ALA A 290 12.96 -5.65 10.30
N ARG A 291 11.82 -5.06 9.90
CA ARG A 291 11.30 -5.21 8.53
C ARG A 291 12.13 -4.46 7.50
N MET A 292 12.61 -3.25 7.83
CA MET A 292 13.47 -2.47 6.94
C MET A 292 14.81 -3.18 6.72
N GLN A 293 15.42 -3.70 7.79
CA GLN A 293 16.65 -4.50 7.78
C GLN A 293 16.59 -5.68 6.81
N ARG A 294 15.45 -6.39 6.74
CA ARG A 294 15.25 -7.53 5.83
C ARG A 294 14.81 -7.14 4.42
N ALA A 295 14.44 -5.88 4.19
CA ALA A 295 13.95 -5.46 2.89
C ALA A 295 15.09 -5.40 1.86
N LYS A 296 14.88 -5.96 0.67
CA LYS A 296 15.85 -5.85 -0.44
C LYS A 296 16.00 -4.39 -0.85
N LEU A 297 17.24 -3.91 -0.98
CA LEU A 297 17.55 -2.59 -1.55
C LEU A 297 17.38 -2.61 -3.08
N LEU A 298 16.71 -1.62 -3.67
CA LEU A 298 16.56 -1.51 -5.12
C LEU A 298 17.40 -0.41 -5.76
N VAL A 299 17.74 0.61 -4.98
CA VAL A 299 18.48 1.77 -5.47
C VAL A 299 19.97 1.49 -5.36
N GLU A 300 20.65 1.52 -6.50
CA GLU A 300 22.11 1.57 -6.54
C GLU A 300 22.53 2.95 -6.03
N GLU A 301 23.39 3.02 -5.02
CA GLU A 301 23.89 4.30 -4.49
C GLU A 301 24.89 4.95 -5.45
#